data_AF-C4WST6-F1
#
_entry.id   AF-C4WST6-F1
#
_cell.length_a   1.000
_cell.length_b   1.000
_cell.length_c   1.000
_cell.angle_alpha   90.00
_cell.angle_beta   90.00
_cell.angle_gamma   90.00
#
_symmetry.space_group_name_H-M   'P 1'
#
loop_
_entity.id
_entity.type
_entity.pdbx_description
1 polymer ?
#
loop_
_entity_poly.entity_id
_entity_poly.type
_entity_poly.pdbx_seq_one_letter_code
_entity_poly.pdbx_strand_id
1 'polypeptide(L)'
;MARVLVGVKRVIDYAVKIRVKPDKSGVVTDGVKHGLNPFDEIAVEEAVRLKEKKIASEVIAVSCGIPQAQESLRTALAMGADRAVHVEVPQPQYDSLLPLHVSKILARVAVDEKADIVIVWQACHRRRF
;
A
#
# COMPACT_ATOMS: atom_id res chain seq x y z
N MET A 1 -1.14 4.14 -24.38
CA MET A 1 -2.11 3.66 -23.38
C MET A 1 -1.54 3.97 -22.01
N ALA A 2 -2.39 4.30 -21.04
CA ALA A 2 -1.94 4.83 -19.77
C ALA A 2 -1.34 3.74 -18.86
N ARG A 3 -0.31 4.08 -18.09
CA ARG A 3 0.20 3.27 -16.98
C ARG A 3 -0.39 3.76 -15.68
N VAL A 4 -0.98 2.85 -14.91
CA VAL A 4 -1.62 3.16 -13.63
C VAL A 4 -0.74 2.67 -12.49
N LEU A 5 -0.34 3.59 -11.61
CA LEU A 5 0.35 3.28 -10.37
C LEU A 5 -0.65 3.26 -9.22
N VAL A 6 -0.68 2.18 -8.45
CA VAL A 6 -1.59 2.04 -7.31
C VAL A 6 -0.78 1.93 -6.02
N GLY A 7 -0.94 2.90 -5.12
CA GLY A 7 -0.35 2.83 -3.79
C GLY A 7 -1.13 1.88 -2.90
N VAL A 8 -0.45 0.85 -2.38
CA VAL A 8 -1.01 -0.13 -1.45
C VAL A 8 -0.21 -0.19 -0.16
N LYS A 9 -0.89 -0.49 0.95
CA LYS A 9 -0.31 -0.50 2.29
C LYS A 9 -0.77 -1.70 3.09
N ARG A 10 0.19 -2.28 3.81
CA ARG A 10 -0.04 -3.30 4.83
C ARG A 10 -0.53 -2.65 6.12
N VAL A 11 -1.69 -3.07 6.60
CA VAL A 11 -2.29 -2.59 7.86
C VAL A 11 -2.75 -3.75 8.72
N ILE A 12 -3.03 -3.50 10.00
CA ILE A 12 -3.71 -4.47 10.86
C ILE A 12 -5.09 -4.74 10.28
N ASP A 13 -5.48 -6.02 10.24
CA ASP A 13 -6.79 -6.45 9.74
C ASP A 13 -7.91 -5.75 10.53
N TYR A 14 -8.91 -5.24 9.82
CA TYR A 14 -9.99 -4.44 10.40
C TYR A 14 -10.85 -5.24 11.39
N ALA A 15 -10.86 -6.58 11.28
CA ALA A 15 -11.58 -7.45 12.21
C ALA A 15 -10.84 -7.63 13.55
N VAL A 16 -9.56 -7.26 13.64
CA VAL A 16 -8.78 -7.42 14.87
C VAL A 16 -9.04 -6.26 15.84
N LYS A 17 -9.40 -6.61 17.07
CA LYS A 17 -9.47 -5.63 18.16
C LYS A 17 -8.05 -5.24 18.60
N ILE A 18 -7.66 -4.02 18.23
CA ILE A 18 -6.38 -3.42 18.59
C ILE A 18 -6.19 -3.33 20.11
N ARG A 19 -4.96 -3.57 20.56
CA ARG A 19 -4.51 -3.39 21.94
C ARG A 19 -3.39 -2.37 21.97
N VAL A 20 -3.46 -1.41 22.88
CA VAL A 20 -2.39 -0.43 23.12
C VAL A 20 -1.33 -1.09 24.00
N LYS A 21 -0.05 -0.85 23.68
CA LYS A 21 1.05 -1.35 24.50
C LYS A 21 1.02 -0.67 25.89
N PRO A 22 1.42 -1.37 26.97
CA PRO A 22 1.43 -0.79 28.32
C PRO A 22 2.28 0.48 28.45
N ASP A 23 3.34 0.60 27.64
CA ASP A 23 4.25 1.74 27.57
C ASP A 23 3.68 2.95 26.83
N LYS A 24 2.45 2.86 26.28
CA LYS A 24 1.80 3.88 25.43
C LYS A 24 2.62 4.28 24.21
N SER A 25 3.58 3.47 23.76
CA SER A 25 4.42 3.77 22.60
C SER A 25 3.73 3.45 21.26
N GLY A 26 2.63 2.70 21.30
CA GLY A 26 1.81 2.39 20.14
C GLY A 26 0.88 1.19 20.34
N VAL A 27 0.57 0.49 19.25
CA VAL A 27 -0.29 -0.71 19.25
C VAL A 27 0.55 -1.98 19.21
N VAL A 28 0.01 -3.07 19.77
CA VAL A 28 0.61 -4.39 19.64
C VAL A 28 0.46 -4.88 18.20
N THR A 29 1.58 -5.15 17.54
CA THR A 29 1.64 -5.65 16.15
C THR A 29 2.07 -7.12 16.08
N ASP A 30 2.69 -7.64 17.13
CA ASP A 30 3.24 -8.99 17.15
C ASP A 30 2.14 -10.03 17.29
N GLY A 31 2.17 -11.05 16.43
CA GLY A 31 1.13 -12.09 16.38
C GLY A 31 -0.24 -11.59 15.90
N VAL A 32 -0.36 -10.34 15.46
CA VAL A 32 -1.60 -9.78 14.92
C VAL A 32 -1.68 -10.03 13.42
N LYS A 33 -2.85 -10.46 12.95
CA LYS A 33 -3.13 -10.61 11.52
C LYS A 33 -3.07 -9.24 10.83
N HIS A 34 -2.30 -9.17 9.77
CA HIS A 34 -2.23 -8.01 8.89
C HIS A 34 -2.79 -8.36 7.52
N GLY A 35 -3.20 -7.34 6.78
CA GLY A 35 -3.74 -7.48 5.45
C GLY A 35 -3.48 -6.25 4.60
N LEU A 36 -3.92 -6.34 3.34
CA LEU A 36 -4.06 -5.18 2.49
C LEU A 36 -5.11 -4.24 3.11
N ASN A 37 -4.87 -2.93 3.05
CA ASN A 37 -5.84 -1.96 3.52
C ASN A 37 -7.14 -2.07 2.68
N PRO A 38 -8.33 -2.16 3.29
CA PRO A 38 -9.59 -2.34 2.54
C PRO A 38 -9.86 -1.25 1.51
N PHE A 39 -9.38 -0.03 1.75
CA PHE A 39 -9.45 1.02 0.74
C PHE A 39 -8.57 0.67 -0.45
N ASP A 40 -7.33 0.25 -0.21
CA ASP A 40 -6.35 -0.12 -1.24
C ASP A 40 -6.85 -1.23 -2.17
N GLU A 41 -7.63 -2.18 -1.65
CA GLU A 41 -8.35 -3.18 -2.47
C GLU A 41 -9.24 -2.53 -3.54
N ILE A 42 -9.97 -1.47 -3.18
CA ILE A 42 -10.85 -0.75 -4.10
C ILE A 42 -10.02 -0.03 -5.19
N ALA A 43 -8.76 0.38 -4.93
CA ALA A 43 -7.99 1.07 -5.99
C ALA A 43 -7.40 0.10 -6.96
N VAL A 44 -6.96 -1.04 -6.45
CA VAL A 44 -6.51 -2.12 -7.31
C VAL A 44 -7.67 -2.52 -8.21
N GLU A 45 -8.88 -2.69 -7.67
CA GLU A 45 -10.09 -2.98 -8.45
C GLU A 45 -10.39 -1.90 -9.51
N GLU A 46 -10.40 -0.62 -9.16
CA GLU A 46 -10.69 0.43 -10.15
C GLU A 46 -9.58 0.54 -11.22
N ALA A 47 -8.31 0.35 -10.84
CA ALA A 47 -7.21 0.28 -11.80
C ALA A 47 -7.35 -0.89 -12.78
N VAL A 48 -7.77 -2.06 -12.28
CA VAL A 48 -8.06 -3.24 -13.11
C VAL A 48 -9.23 -2.96 -14.05
N ARG A 49 -10.30 -2.30 -13.58
CA ARG A 49 -11.41 -1.88 -14.45
C ARG A 49 -10.99 -0.91 -15.55
N LEU A 50 -10.07 0.01 -15.26
CA LEU A 50 -9.50 0.89 -16.30
C LEU A 50 -8.73 0.09 -17.36
N LYS A 51 -8.06 -1.01 -16.95
CA LYS A 51 -7.39 -1.93 -17.87
C LYS A 51 -8.41 -2.71 -18.72
N GLU A 52 -9.48 -3.21 -18.13
CA GLU A 52 -10.57 -3.91 -18.84
C GLU A 52 -11.28 -3.00 -19.85
N LYS A 53 -11.46 -1.72 -19.51
CA LYS A 53 -11.99 -0.67 -20.40
C LYS A 53 -10.98 -0.23 -21.48
N LYS A 54 -9.77 -0.80 -21.51
CA LYS A 54 -8.67 -0.46 -22.45
C LYS A 54 -8.21 1.00 -22.34
N ILE A 55 -8.42 1.63 -21.19
CA ILE A 55 -7.90 2.98 -20.89
C ILE A 55 -6.45 2.86 -20.40
N ALA A 56 -6.21 1.89 -19.52
CA ALA A 56 -4.88 1.53 -19.03
C ALA A 56 -4.31 0.32 -19.78
N SER A 57 -3.00 0.31 -20.01
CA SER A 57 -2.28 -0.85 -20.54
C SER A 57 -1.62 -1.70 -19.46
N GLU A 58 -1.34 -1.11 -18.29
CA GLU A 58 -0.57 -1.74 -17.23
C GLU A 58 -0.96 -1.17 -15.87
N VAL A 59 -1.11 -2.05 -14.89
CA VAL A 59 -1.38 -1.71 -13.49
C VAL A 59 -0.20 -2.14 -12.63
N ILE A 60 0.42 -1.19 -11.95
CA ILE A 60 1.61 -1.39 -11.12
C ILE A 60 1.25 -1.09 -9.67
N ALA A 61 1.27 -2.10 -8.80
CA ALA A 61 1.05 -1.94 -7.37
C ALA A 61 2.36 -1.55 -6.65
N VAL A 62 2.32 -0.55 -5.77
CA VAL A 62 3.51 -0.08 -5.03
C VAL A 62 3.24 -0.07 -3.55
N SER A 63 4.13 -0.67 -2.76
CA SER A 63 4.09 -0.61 -1.30
C SER A 63 5.43 -0.18 -0.74
N CYS A 64 5.39 0.73 0.24
CA CYS A 64 6.56 1.19 0.97
C CYS A 64 6.52 0.61 2.38
N GLY A 65 7.44 -0.29 2.72
CA GLY A 65 7.47 -0.85 4.06
C GLY A 65 8.47 -1.96 4.30
N ILE A 66 8.25 -2.65 5.42
CA ILE A 66 9.05 -3.81 5.84
C ILE A 66 8.83 -4.99 4.89
N PRO A 67 9.72 -6.00 4.85
CA PRO A 67 9.62 -7.15 3.95
C PRO A 67 8.26 -7.86 3.93
N GLN A 68 7.53 -7.84 5.05
CA GLN A 68 6.18 -8.41 5.18
C GLN A 68 5.14 -7.70 4.31
N ALA A 69 5.40 -6.47 3.84
CA ALA A 69 4.54 -5.75 2.89
C ALA A 69 4.43 -6.47 1.53
N GLN A 70 5.34 -7.39 1.22
CA GLN A 70 5.26 -8.24 0.04
C GLN A 70 4.01 -9.14 0.03
N GLU A 71 3.47 -9.50 1.21
CA GLU A 71 2.22 -10.27 1.29
C GLU A 71 1.06 -9.47 0.69
N SER A 72 0.92 -8.19 1.08
CA SER A 72 -0.09 -7.30 0.53
C SER A 72 0.10 -7.04 -0.96
N LEU A 73 1.35 -6.96 -1.44
CA LEU A 73 1.65 -6.85 -2.87
C LEU A 73 1.25 -8.11 -3.64
N ARG A 74 1.46 -9.31 -3.08
CA ARG A 74 0.98 -10.55 -3.69
C ARG A 74 -0.54 -10.60 -3.78
N THR A 75 -1.25 -10.08 -2.78
CA THR A 75 -2.71 -9.91 -2.85
C THR A 75 -3.09 -8.98 -4.01
N ALA A 76 -2.43 -7.83 -4.18
CA ALA A 76 -2.70 -6.91 -5.29
C ALA A 76 -2.43 -7.55 -6.66
N LEU A 77 -1.36 -8.34 -6.80
CA LEU A 77 -1.09 -9.12 -8.01
C LEU A 77 -2.19 -10.16 -8.28
N ALA A 78 -2.65 -10.87 -7.24
CA ALA A 78 -3.73 -11.85 -7.37
C ALA A 78 -5.08 -11.21 -7.77
N MET A 79 -5.30 -9.94 -7.41
CA MET A 79 -6.48 -9.16 -7.81
C MET A 79 -6.42 -8.67 -9.27
N GLY A 80 -5.27 -8.75 -9.94
CA GLY A 80 -5.12 -8.37 -11.35
C GLY A 80 -4.13 -7.24 -11.64
N ALA A 81 -3.34 -6.80 -10.64
CA ALA A 81 -2.17 -5.96 -10.93
C ALA A 81 -1.14 -6.76 -11.75
N ASP A 82 -0.54 -6.12 -12.74
CA ASP A 82 0.39 -6.78 -13.67
C ASP A 82 1.79 -6.89 -13.06
N ARG A 83 2.21 -5.86 -12.31
CA ARG A 83 3.51 -5.79 -11.63
C ARG A 83 3.39 -5.21 -10.23
N ALA A 84 4.36 -5.53 -9.40
CA ALA A 84 4.48 -5.01 -8.04
C ALA A 84 5.88 -4.44 -7.79
N VAL A 85 5.93 -3.30 -7.12
CA VAL A 85 7.16 -2.65 -6.66
C VAL A 85 7.13 -2.59 -5.14
N HIS A 86 8.12 -3.21 -4.51
CA HIS A 86 8.34 -3.12 -3.08
C HIS A 86 9.47 -2.12 -2.81
N VAL A 87 9.14 -0.99 -2.18
CA VAL A 87 10.14 -0.08 -1.64
C VAL A 87 10.42 -0.50 -0.21
N GLU A 88 11.54 -1.20 -0.02
CA GLU A 88 11.94 -1.73 1.27
C GLU A 88 12.36 -0.60 2.22
N VAL A 89 11.74 -0.57 3.39
CA VAL A 89 12.04 0.35 4.48
C VAL A 89 12.31 -0.49 5.74
N PRO A 90 13.55 -0.52 6.25
CA PRO A 90 13.89 -1.27 7.46
C PRO A 90 13.05 -0.85 8.67
N GLN A 91 12.81 -1.79 9.61
CA GLN A 91 11.92 -1.61 10.76
C GLN A 91 12.12 -0.28 11.53
N PRO A 92 13.35 0.14 11.90
CA PRO A 92 13.54 1.39 12.66
C PRO A 92 13.07 2.63 11.89
N GLN A 93 13.22 2.61 10.56
CA GLN A 93 12.79 3.71 9.69
C GLN A 93 11.29 3.64 9.40
N TYR A 94 10.75 2.42 9.29
CA TYR A 94 9.34 2.19 9.03
C TYR A 94 8.44 2.75 10.14
N ASP A 95 8.83 2.60 11.40
CA ASP A 95 8.07 3.13 12.54
C ASP A 95 7.93 4.67 12.47
N SER A 96 8.97 5.34 11.96
CA SER A 96 9.01 6.79 11.71
C SER A 96 8.45 7.21 10.33
N LEU A 97 7.95 6.28 9.53
CA LEU A 97 7.48 6.58 8.18
C LEU A 97 6.21 7.44 8.24
N LEU A 98 6.24 8.59 7.57
CA LEU A 98 5.17 9.57 7.51
C LEU A 98 4.62 9.71 6.09
N PRO A 99 3.38 10.22 5.91
CA PRO A 99 2.81 10.46 4.58
C PRO A 99 3.71 11.31 3.67
N LEU A 100 4.46 12.27 4.23
CA LEU A 100 5.43 13.08 3.48
C LEU A 100 6.60 12.26 2.90
N HIS A 101 7.06 11.24 3.63
CA HIS A 101 8.11 10.35 3.12
C HIS A 101 7.55 9.49 1.99
N VAL A 102 6.36 8.92 2.20
CA VAL A 102 5.68 8.08 1.21
C VAL A 102 5.34 8.87 -0.05
N SER A 103 4.89 10.12 0.06
CA SER A 103 4.57 10.95 -1.11
C SER A 103 5.80 11.26 -1.96
N LYS A 104 6.95 11.53 -1.34
CA LYS A 104 8.22 11.73 -2.06
C LYS A 104 8.69 10.46 -2.77
N ILE A 105 8.60 9.32 -2.09
CA ILE A 105 8.94 8.01 -2.67
C ILE A 105 8.02 7.69 -3.84
N LEU A 106 6.70 7.78 -3.65
CA LEU A 106 5.71 7.52 -4.71
C LEU A 106 5.88 8.47 -5.89
N ALA A 107 6.17 9.75 -5.66
CA ALA A 107 6.44 10.69 -6.73
C ALA A 107 7.65 10.25 -7.57
N ARG A 108 8.73 9.78 -6.92
CA ARG A 108 9.90 9.26 -7.62
C ARG A 108 9.60 7.98 -8.39
N VAL A 109 8.90 7.04 -7.77
CA VAL A 109 8.50 5.77 -8.41
C VAL A 109 7.57 6.02 -9.60
N ALA A 110 6.64 6.98 -9.50
CA ALA A 110 5.77 7.36 -10.60
C ALA A 110 6.55 7.89 -11.81
N VAL A 111 7.61 8.68 -11.56
CA VAL A 111 8.51 9.15 -12.63
C VAL A 111 9.29 7.98 -13.24
N ASP A 112 9.85 7.10 -12.42
CA ASP A 112 10.69 5.99 -12.88
C ASP A 112 9.87 4.95 -13.67
N GLU A 113 8.64 4.66 -13.25
CA GLU A 113 7.72 3.74 -13.95
C GLU A 113 6.95 4.43 -15.10
N LYS A 114 7.09 5.75 -15.25
CA LYS A 114 6.37 6.59 -16.23
C LYS A 114 4.85 6.43 -16.10
N ALA A 115 4.36 6.54 -14.87
CA ALA A 115 2.93 6.44 -14.58
C ALA A 115 2.18 7.68 -15.07
N ASP A 116 1.08 7.46 -15.78
CA ASP A 116 0.19 8.53 -16.26
C ASP A 116 -0.91 8.83 -15.23
N ILE A 117 -1.32 7.81 -14.47
CA ILE A 117 -2.36 7.90 -13.45
C ILE A 117 -1.81 7.31 -12.15
N VAL A 118 -1.96 8.03 -11.05
CA VAL A 118 -1.62 7.55 -9.71
C VAL A 118 -2.90 7.47 -8.88
N ILE A 119 -3.26 6.28 -8.44
CA ILE A 119 -4.42 6.04 -7.57
C ILE A 119 -3.92 5.76 -6.16
N VAL A 120 -4.34 6.59 -5.23
CA VAL A 120 -4.08 6.46 -3.79
C VAL A 120 -5.37 6.71 -3.02
N TRP A 121 -5.47 6.10 -1.84
CA TRP A 121 -6.66 6.25 -1.01
C TRP A 121 -6.61 7.46 -0.09
N GLN A 122 -7.82 7.90 0.25
CA GLN A 122 -8.08 9.13 0.99
C GLN A 122 -7.43 9.14 2.38
N ALA A 123 -7.40 8.00 3.07
CA ALA A 123 -6.78 7.89 4.38
C ALA A 123 -6.35 6.45 4.71
N CYS A 124 -5.15 6.32 5.28
CA CYS A 124 -4.76 5.11 5.99
C CYS A 124 -5.35 5.15 7.40
N HIS A 125 -5.89 4.04 7.89
CA HIS A 125 -6.29 3.86 9.29
C HIS A 125 -5.07 3.86 10.21
N ARG A 126 -4.48 5.04 10.45
CA ARG A 126 -3.49 5.26 11.50
C ARG A 126 -4.24 5.83 12.69
N ARG A 127 -4.79 4.96 13.54
CA ARG A 127 -5.28 5.40 14.86
C ARG A 127 -4.04 5.78 15.68
N ARG A 128 -3.64 7.05 15.62
CA ARG A 128 -2.75 7.64 16.63
C ARG A 128 -3.52 7.57 17.95
N PHE A 129 -3.00 6.80 18.90
CA PHE A 129 -3.36 6.87 20.30
C PHE A 129 -2.22 7.54 21.05
#